data_AF-A0A166YEM3-F1
#
_entry.id   AF-A0A166YEM3-F1
#
_cell.length_a   1.000
_cell.length_b   1.000
_cell.length_c   1.000
_cell.angle_alpha   90.00
_cell.angle_beta   90.00
_cell.angle_gamma   90.00
#
_symmetry.space_group_name_H-M   'P 1'
#
loop_
_entity.id
_entity.type
_entity.pdbx_description
1 polymer ?
#
loop_
_entity_poly.entity_id
_entity_poly.type
_entity_poly.pdbx_seq_one_letter_code
_entity_poly.pdbx_strand_id
1 'polypeptide(L)'
;MYFRLTQVMLMFLMLVPFGLSAKEQRKGILNATPSKCVALNQGRTCYADVVFEISAPQAGDYCLRESESKRIIQCWANTANFVYTLNFGSAESVSYELISKAQSDTLAVTTIEVNWVHKVRAKKRRWRLF
;
A
#
# COMPACT_ATOMS: atom_id res chain seq x y z
N MET A 1 -16.13 -31.59 52.10
CA MET A 1 -16.69 -31.96 50.78
C MET A 1 -16.65 -30.83 49.72
N TYR A 2 -16.01 -29.69 49.97
CA TYR A 2 -15.95 -28.56 49.01
C TYR A 2 -14.62 -28.46 48.23
N PHE A 3 -13.56 -29.12 48.70
CA PHE A 3 -12.20 -29.02 48.12
C PHE A 3 -12.03 -29.76 46.78
N ARG A 4 -12.88 -30.75 46.48
CA ARG A 4 -12.84 -31.47 45.19
C ARG A 4 -13.61 -30.78 44.07
N LEU A 5 -14.57 -29.92 44.41
CA LEU A 5 -15.35 -29.14 43.44
C LEU A 5 -14.56 -27.93 42.91
N THR A 6 -13.75 -27.30 43.76
CA THR A 6 -12.89 -26.17 43.36
C THR A 6 -11.78 -26.59 42.38
N GLN A 7 -11.31 -27.84 42.47
CA GLN A 7 -10.23 -28.35 41.63
C GLN A 7 -10.68 -28.64 40.18
N VAL A 8 -11.95 -28.99 39.97
CA VAL A 8 -12.52 -29.23 38.63
C VAL A 8 -12.76 -27.90 37.89
N MET A 9 -13.14 -26.84 38.62
CA MET A 9 -13.40 -25.51 38.03
C MET A 9 -12.12 -24.84 37.51
N LEU A 10 -10.97 -25.09 38.14
CA LEU A 10 -9.66 -24.58 37.70
C LEU A 10 -9.09 -25.32 36.48
N MET A 11 -9.50 -26.56 36.24
CA MET A 11 -9.03 -27.36 35.11
C MET A 11 -9.77 -27.02 33.79
N PHE A 12 -10.99 -26.50 33.88
CA PHE A 12 -11.78 -26.13 32.70
C PHE A 12 -11.37 -24.77 32.09
N LEU A 13 -10.69 -23.91 32.86
CA LEU A 13 -10.25 -22.59 32.38
C LEU A 13 -9.02 -22.65 31.44
N MET A 14 -8.34 -23.80 31.35
CA MET A 14 -7.13 -24.00 30.53
C MET A 14 -7.42 -24.53 29.11
N LEU A 15 -8.69 -24.79 28.76
CA LEU A 15 -9.07 -25.34 27.46
C LEU A 15 -9.59 -24.29 26.46
N VAL A 16 -9.43 -22.98 26.73
CA VAL A 16 -9.80 -21.95 25.75
C VAL A 16 -8.68 -21.85 24.71
N PRO A 17 -8.89 -22.28 23.45
CA PRO A 17 -7.90 -22.06 22.41
C PRO A 17 -7.83 -20.56 22.12
N PHE A 18 -6.67 -19.95 22.35
CA PHE A 18 -6.36 -18.64 21.81
C PHE A 18 -6.28 -18.78 20.29
N GLY A 19 -7.35 -18.42 19.59
CA GLY A 19 -7.36 -18.34 18.14
C GLY A 19 -6.33 -17.31 17.67
N LEU A 20 -5.16 -17.79 17.23
CA LEU A 20 -4.17 -16.99 16.50
C LEU A 20 -4.76 -16.66 15.13
N SER A 21 -5.48 -15.53 15.03
CA SER A 21 -5.90 -14.98 13.75
C SER A 21 -4.67 -14.44 13.03
N ALA A 22 -4.05 -15.26 12.18
CA ALA A 22 -3.09 -14.79 11.19
C ALA A 22 -3.81 -13.77 10.30
N LYS A 23 -3.31 -12.53 10.25
CA LYS A 23 -3.89 -11.47 9.43
C LYS A 23 -3.53 -11.77 7.97
N GLU A 24 -4.33 -12.61 7.31
CA GLU A 24 -4.16 -12.92 5.90
C GLU A 24 -4.43 -11.65 5.09
N GLN A 25 -3.34 -10.98 4.70
CA GLN A 25 -3.40 -9.81 3.85
C GLN A 25 -3.91 -10.28 2.50
N ARG A 26 -5.22 -10.13 2.25
CA ARG A 26 -5.84 -10.42 0.97
C ARG A 26 -5.08 -9.66 -0.11
N LYS A 27 -4.28 -10.38 -0.89
CA LYS A 27 -3.49 -9.81 -1.97
C LYS A 27 -4.49 -9.31 -3.02
N GLY A 28 -4.57 -7.99 -3.18
CA GLY A 28 -5.43 -7.39 -4.20
C GLY A 28 -4.90 -7.69 -5.61
N ILE A 29 -5.73 -7.45 -6.63
CA ILE A 29 -5.36 -7.63 -8.05
C ILE A 29 -4.12 -6.81 -8.42
N LEU A 30 -3.96 -5.63 -7.81
CA LEU A 30 -2.82 -4.74 -7.97
C LEU A 30 -2.24 -4.46 -6.58
N ASN A 31 -1.00 -4.87 -6.35
CA ASN A 31 -0.28 -4.57 -5.12
C ASN A 31 1.00 -3.79 -5.44
N ALA A 32 1.35 -2.83 -4.59
CA ALA A 32 2.57 -2.03 -4.75
C ALA A 32 3.41 -2.07 -3.48
N THR A 33 4.71 -2.36 -3.64
CA THR A 33 5.65 -2.46 -2.53
C THR A 33 6.91 -1.64 -2.84
N PRO A 34 7.28 -0.65 -2.00
CA PRO A 34 6.53 -0.17 -0.83
C PRO A 34 5.32 0.70 -1.24
N SER A 35 4.27 0.71 -0.42
CA SER A 35 3.12 1.62 -0.59
C SER A 35 3.34 3.01 0.02
N LYS A 36 4.47 3.22 0.71
CA LYS A 36 4.84 4.48 1.36
C LYS A 36 6.26 4.88 0.96
N CYS A 37 6.43 6.14 0.61
CA CYS A 37 7.72 6.75 0.31
C CYS A 37 7.97 7.86 1.34
N VAL A 38 9.12 7.87 2.01
CA VAL A 38 9.45 8.88 3.04
C VAL A 38 10.57 9.80 2.57
N ALA A 39 10.26 11.09 2.41
CA ALA A 39 11.24 12.14 2.18
C ALA A 39 11.71 12.75 3.52
N LEU A 40 12.96 13.24 3.57
CA LEU A 40 13.50 13.85 4.79
C LEU A 40 12.75 15.13 5.19
N ASN A 41 12.52 16.02 4.22
CA ASN A 41 11.87 17.31 4.42
C ASN A 41 10.61 17.41 3.57
N GLN A 42 9.57 18.02 4.11
CA GLN A 42 8.34 18.31 3.38
C GLN A 42 8.63 19.08 2.08
N GLY A 43 7.96 18.69 0.99
CA GLY A 43 8.07 19.32 -0.32
C GLY A 43 9.29 18.89 -1.15
N ARG A 44 10.14 18.00 -0.63
CA ARG A 44 11.19 17.36 -1.44
C ARG A 44 10.62 16.13 -2.14
N THR A 45 11.07 15.89 -3.37
CA THR A 45 10.79 14.66 -4.10
C THR A 45 11.27 13.44 -3.30
N CYS A 46 10.36 12.51 -3.07
CA CYS A 46 10.66 11.20 -2.55
C CYS A 46 10.97 10.25 -3.70
N TYR A 47 11.98 9.40 -3.53
CA TYR A 47 12.40 8.41 -4.51
C TYR A 47 12.34 7.01 -3.91
N ALA A 48 11.79 6.07 -4.66
CA ALA A 48 11.74 4.66 -4.28
C ALA A 48 11.61 3.78 -5.52
N ASP A 49 12.18 2.57 -5.47
CA ASP A 49 11.86 1.54 -6.45
C ASP A 49 10.60 0.82 -5.99
N VAL A 50 9.49 1.07 -6.68
CA VAL A 50 8.19 0.49 -6.36
C VAL A 50 7.95 -0.69 -7.26
N VAL A 51 7.76 -1.86 -6.64
CA VAL A 51 7.42 -3.11 -7.31
C VAL A 51 5.90 -3.26 -7.31
N PHE A 52 5.33 -3.25 -8.50
CA PHE A 52 3.94 -3.58 -8.75
C PHE A 52 3.82 -5.07 -9.05
N GLU A 53 3.04 -5.77 -8.25
CA GLU A 53 2.67 -7.17 -8.48
C GLU A 53 1.21 -7.20 -8.90
N ILE A 54 0.95 -7.72 -10.09
CA ILE A 54 -0.39 -7.84 -10.65
C ILE A 54 -0.79 -9.31 -10.67
N SER A 55 -2.00 -9.58 -10.19
CA SER A 55 -2.67 -10.88 -10.23
C SER A 55 -4.11 -10.69 -10.69
N ALA A 56 -4.30 -10.57 -12.00
CA ALA A 56 -5.60 -10.46 -12.64
C ALA A 56 -6.34 -11.82 -12.63
N PRO A 57 -7.69 -11.81 -12.58
CA PRO A 57 -8.48 -13.04 -12.48
C PRO A 57 -8.39 -13.94 -13.72
N GLN A 58 -8.08 -13.37 -14.89
CA GLN A 58 -7.94 -14.10 -16.14
C GLN A 58 -6.87 -13.47 -17.03
N ALA A 59 -6.33 -14.24 -17.96
CA ALA A 59 -5.40 -13.73 -18.95
C ALA A 59 -6.09 -12.71 -19.85
N GLY A 60 -5.40 -11.60 -20.11
CA GLY A 60 -5.93 -10.54 -20.94
C GLY A 60 -4.92 -9.44 -21.19
N ASP A 61 -5.40 -8.37 -21.81
CA ASP A 61 -4.60 -7.19 -22.10
C ASP A 61 -4.84 -6.13 -21.02
N TYR A 62 -3.78 -5.81 -20.28
CA TYR A 62 -3.84 -4.91 -19.14
C TYR A 62 -2.81 -3.80 -19.26
N CYS A 63 -3.16 -2.61 -18.79
CA CYS A 63 -2.24 -1.47 -18.73
C CYS A 63 -2.19 -0.89 -17.31
N LEU A 64 -0.98 -0.56 -16.87
CA LEU A 64 -0.75 0.26 -15.69
C LEU A 64 -0.71 1.73 -16.11
N ARG A 65 -1.49 2.58 -15.45
CA ARG A 65 -1.52 4.02 -15.71
C ARG A 65 -1.52 4.83 -14.43
N GLU A 66 -1.11 6.08 -14.54
CA GLU A 66 -1.30 7.05 -13.47
C GLU A 66 -2.77 7.51 -13.41
N SER A 67 -3.32 7.66 -12.21
CA SER A 67 -4.76 7.92 -12.01
C SER A 67 -5.15 9.33 -12.41
N GLU A 68 -4.32 10.33 -12.09
CA GLU A 68 -4.63 11.75 -12.33
C GLU A 68 -4.37 12.13 -13.79
N SER A 69 -3.15 11.92 -14.27
CA SER A 69 -2.74 12.28 -15.63
C SER A 69 -3.32 11.36 -16.72
N LYS A 70 -3.86 10.20 -16.31
CA LYS A 70 -4.26 9.09 -17.20
C LYS A 70 -3.14 8.60 -18.12
N ARG A 71 -1.89 8.93 -17.82
CA ARG A 71 -0.72 8.53 -18.58
C ARG A 71 -0.49 7.03 -18.45
N ILE A 72 -0.49 6.33 -19.58
CA ILE A 72 -0.10 4.92 -19.65
C ILE A 72 1.40 4.80 -19.36
N ILE A 73 1.75 3.92 -18.43
CA ILE A 73 3.13 3.64 -18.05
C ILE A 73 3.64 2.44 -18.83
N GLN A 74 2.88 1.35 -18.78
CA GLN A 74 3.23 0.09 -19.44
C GLN A 74 1.98 -0.74 -19.67
N CYS A 75 1.95 -1.49 -20.78
CA CYS A 75 0.92 -2.47 -21.07
C CYS A 75 1.52 -3.85 -21.27
N TRP A 76 0.71 -4.87 -20.98
CA TRP A 76 1.01 -6.28 -21.23
C TRP A 76 -0.16 -6.91 -21.96
N ALA A 77 0.15 -7.89 -22.81
CA ALA A 77 -0.83 -8.61 -23.60
C ALA A 77 -0.91 -10.07 -23.16
N ASN A 78 -2.12 -10.63 -23.19
CA ASN A 78 -2.41 -12.03 -22.91
C ASN A 78 -1.70 -12.59 -21.66
N THR A 79 -1.76 -11.86 -20.53
CA THR A 79 -1.17 -12.31 -19.26
C THR A 79 -2.15 -12.09 -18.12
N ALA A 80 -2.06 -12.92 -17.08
CA ALA A 80 -2.84 -12.76 -15.85
C ALA A 80 -1.96 -12.29 -14.67
N ASN A 81 -0.68 -12.65 -14.66
CA ASN A 81 0.24 -12.35 -13.57
C ASN A 81 1.54 -11.77 -14.10
N PHE A 82 1.98 -10.66 -13.54
CA PHE A 82 3.21 -10.00 -13.94
C PHE A 82 3.71 -9.04 -12.86
N VAL A 83 4.98 -8.69 -12.96
CA VAL A 83 5.65 -7.77 -12.05
C VAL A 83 6.27 -6.63 -12.84
N TYR A 84 6.19 -5.42 -12.30
CA TYR A 84 6.76 -4.22 -12.89
C TYR A 84 7.44 -3.36 -11.83
N THR A 85 8.67 -2.95 -12.09
CA THR A 85 9.40 -2.03 -11.20
C THR A 85 9.38 -0.63 -11.80
N LEU A 86 8.87 0.32 -11.02
CA LEU A 86 8.85 1.74 -11.35
C LEU A 86 9.85 2.48 -10.46
N ASN A 87 10.70 3.32 -11.06
CA ASN A 87 11.47 4.29 -10.30
C ASN A 87 10.53 5.47 -9.95
N PHE A 88 9.91 5.41 -8.79
CA PHE A 88 9.01 6.44 -8.29
C PHE A 88 9.80 7.71 -7.93
N GLY A 89 9.24 8.87 -8.29
CA GLY A 89 9.82 10.16 -8.00
C GLY A 89 8.74 11.23 -7.95
N SER A 90 8.25 11.56 -6.75
CA SER A 90 7.25 12.63 -6.57
C SER A 90 7.38 13.30 -5.21
N ALA A 91 7.00 14.58 -5.14
CA ALA A 91 6.83 15.30 -3.86
C ALA A 91 5.44 15.06 -3.24
N GLU A 92 4.52 14.47 -4.00
CA GLU A 92 3.12 14.23 -3.64
C GLU A 92 2.76 12.76 -3.83
N SER A 93 1.73 12.28 -3.12
CA SER A 93 1.23 10.92 -3.26
C SER A 93 0.63 10.71 -4.65
N VAL A 94 0.95 9.58 -5.29
CA VAL A 94 0.46 9.28 -6.65
C VAL A 94 -0.31 7.97 -6.64
N SER A 95 -1.49 7.98 -7.24
CA SER A 95 -2.31 6.78 -7.43
C SER A 95 -2.08 6.17 -8.81
N TYR A 96 -2.01 4.85 -8.87
CA TYR A 96 -1.86 4.06 -10.08
C TYR A 96 -3.05 3.13 -10.25
N GLU A 97 -3.52 2.98 -11.49
CA GLU A 97 -4.66 2.15 -11.87
C GLU A 97 -4.21 1.03 -12.79
N LEU A 98 -4.75 -0.16 -12.57
CA LEU A 98 -4.74 -1.24 -13.55
C LEU A 98 -6.04 -1.19 -14.35
N ILE A 99 -5.94 -1.09 -15.67
CA ILE A 99 -7.09 -1.10 -16.59
C ILE A 99 -7.05 -2.29 -17.53
N SER A 100 -8.22 -2.80 -17.91
CA SER A 100 -8.33 -3.72 -19.04
C SER A 100 -8.41 -2.96 -20.35
N LYS A 101 -7.65 -3.34 -21.37
CA LYS A 101 -7.75 -2.74 -22.71
C LYS A 101 -9.10 -3.02 -23.39
N ALA A 102 -9.72 -4.15 -23.07
CA ALA A 102 -10.98 -4.57 -23.70
C ALA A 102 -12.19 -3.74 -23.20
N GLN A 103 -12.22 -3.43 -21.91
CA GLN A 103 -13.36 -2.76 -21.27
C GLN A 103 -13.06 -1.29 -20.93
N SER A 104 -11.79 -0.87 -20.97
CA SER A 104 -11.30 0.44 -20.51
C SER A 104 -11.61 0.78 -19.04
N ASP A 105 -12.19 -0.17 -18.31
CA ASP A 105 -12.55 -0.03 -16.91
C ASP A 105 -11.34 -0.19 -15.98
N THR A 106 -11.38 0.56 -14.89
CA THR A 106 -10.41 0.46 -13.80
C THR A 106 -10.71 -0.78 -12.96
N LEU A 107 -9.78 -1.73 -12.97
CA LEU A 107 -9.89 -3.01 -12.27
C LEU A 107 -9.41 -2.92 -10.82
N ALA A 108 -8.37 -2.14 -10.58
CA ALA A 108 -7.78 -1.94 -9.27
C ALA A 108 -6.99 -0.64 -9.22
N VAL A 109 -6.87 -0.07 -8.03
CA VAL A 109 -6.11 1.16 -7.76
C VAL A 109 -5.20 0.92 -6.58
N THR A 110 -3.99 1.46 -6.64
CA THR A 110 -3.06 1.50 -5.50
C THR A 110 -2.42 2.88 -5.41
N THR A 111 -2.07 3.32 -4.21
CA THR A 111 -1.50 4.65 -3.98
C THR A 111 -0.14 4.52 -3.32
N ILE A 112 0.83 5.25 -3.85
CA ILE A 112 2.13 5.43 -3.21
C ILE A 112 2.06 6.70 -2.37
N GLU A 113 1.96 6.53 -1.06
CA GLU A 113 1.82 7.64 -0.12
C GLU A 113 3.17 8.31 0.15
N VAL A 114 3.29 9.60 -0.15
CA VAL A 114 4.49 10.38 0.21
C VAL A 114 4.32 10.95 1.60
N ASN A 115 5.23 10.59 2.49
CA ASN A 115 5.33 11.08 3.86
C ASN A 115 6.64 11.85 4.08
N TRP A 116 6.69 12.69 5.11
CA TRP A 116 7.90 13.43 5.47
C TRP A 116 8.24 13.30 6.95
N VAL A 117 9.54 13.32 7.25
CA VAL A 117 10.05 13.30 8.64
C VAL A 117 9.97 14.70 9.26
N HIS A 118 10.45 15.71 8.54
CA HIS A 118 10.51 17.09 9.04
C HIS A 118 9.58 18.03 8.28
N LYS A 119 8.74 18.72 9.03
CA LYS A 119 7.91 19.82 8.52
C LYS A 119 8.77 21.05 8.31
N VAL A 120 8.66 21.69 7.14
CA VAL A 120 9.32 22.98 6.91
C VAL A 120 8.62 24.03 7.78
N ARG A 121 9.34 24.60 8.75
CA ARG A 121 8.83 25.70 9.59
C ARG A 121 9.21 27.03 8.95
N ALA A 122 8.22 27.88 8.68
CA ALA A 122 8.48 29.25 8.26
C ALA A 122 9.28 29.98 9.36
N LYS A 123 10.49 30.45 9.03
CA LYS A 123 11.30 31.26 9.96
C LYS A 123 10.56 32.57 10.22
N LYS A 124 10.13 32.81 11.46
CA LYS A 124 9.55 34.10 11.86
C LYS A 124 10.54 35.22 11.51
N ARG A 125 10.19 36.09 10.56
CA ARG A 125 10.97 37.31 10.29
C ARG A 125 10.84 38.21 11.51
N ARG A 126 11.94 38.41 12.23
CA ARG A 126 12.04 39.49 13.22
C ARG A 126 12.46 40.73 12.47
N TRP A 127 11.65 41.79 12.56
CA TRP A 127 12.05 43.11 12.09
C TRP A 127 13.36 43.48 12.80
N ARG A 128 14.40 43.81 12.04
CA ARG A 128 15.58 44.48 12.61
C ARG A 128 15.28 45.96 12.56
N LEU A 129 15.25 46.62 13.72
CA LEU A 129 15.32 48.07 13.79
C LEU A 129 16.73 48.45 13.36
N PHE A 130 16.84 49.25 12.31
CA PHE A 130 18.10 49.83 11.85
C PHE A 130 18.34 51.14 12.60
#